data_AF-A0A7X6UVD3-F1
#
_entry.id   AF-A0A7X6UVD3-F1
#
_cell.length_a   1.000
_cell.length_b   1.000
_cell.length_c   1.000
_cell.angle_alpha   90.00
_cell.angle_beta   90.00
_cell.angle_gamma   90.00
#
_symmetry.space_group_name_H-M   'P 1'
#
loop_
_entity.id
_entity.type
_entity.pdbx_description
1 polymer ?
#
loop_
_entity_poly.entity_id
_entity_poly.type
_entity_poly.pdbx_seq_one_letter_code
_entity_poly.pdbx_strand_id
1 'polypeptide(L)'
;LVYRSADGHGKLEIPRLRLRWDYTLFGLQDTSPLDISVQAIEMVYVPAGPFYVGSGGDETGSLTDGAWGGGAALPLRITSEAALELKQEAGYLWARALIQAGTLSNAYPKGYAAFYCMKYELTQGQYTKYLNQLTAAQAAQRFPGYTGTDRQTIGGSWPQYTNAAPERVANFVNWPDLAAYLAWAGLRPMTELEFEKACRGIKQPLANEYPWGDTTYINQTGYIGTDGSGTETADPIDANSGALGPVRAGIFARPDSDRILSGASYWGIMQLGGNVNERVVSLGQAGWSFSGSQGAGFLGATGLALNEDWPANDTAAGSGFRGGSWSGYANQQRTSHREHATTANITRHKAYSGRGVRTAPPDF
;
A
#
# COMPACT_ATOMS: atom_id res chain seq x y z
N LEU A 1 17.82 1.20 -7.42
CA LEU A 1 16.70 2.06 -7.86
C LEU A 1 17.13 2.79 -9.11
N VAL A 2 16.20 3.10 -9.99
CA VAL A 2 16.48 3.79 -11.25
C VAL A 2 15.54 4.99 -11.33
N TYR A 3 16.10 6.20 -11.44
CA TYR A 3 15.36 7.46 -11.41
C TYR A 3 16.05 8.51 -12.28
N ARG A 4 15.34 9.60 -12.61
CA ARG A 4 15.89 10.73 -13.37
C ARG A 4 16.90 11.49 -12.51
N SER A 5 18.01 11.94 -13.10
CA SER A 5 19.00 12.77 -12.38
C SER A 5 18.56 14.24 -12.19
N ALA A 6 17.45 14.65 -12.81
CA ALA A 6 16.86 15.97 -12.72
C ALA A 6 15.34 15.87 -12.91
N ASP A 7 14.63 16.93 -12.52
CA ASP A 7 13.18 17.03 -12.69
C ASP A 7 12.76 16.80 -14.14
N GLY A 8 11.72 15.98 -14.32
CA GLY A 8 11.20 15.68 -15.64
C GLY A 8 10.00 14.73 -15.58
N HIS A 9 9.18 14.76 -16.64
CA HIS A 9 7.96 13.96 -16.75
C HIS A 9 7.99 13.09 -18.03
N GLY A 10 6.99 12.21 -18.16
CA GLY A 10 6.85 11.32 -19.31
C GLY A 10 7.71 10.06 -19.23
N LYS A 11 7.73 9.29 -20.32
CA LYS A 11 8.42 8.00 -20.43
C LYS A 11 9.90 8.14 -20.06
N LEU A 12 10.38 7.26 -19.18
CA LEU A 12 11.79 7.16 -18.82
C LEU A 12 12.44 6.08 -19.68
N GLU A 13 13.33 6.49 -20.58
CA GLU A 13 14.10 5.58 -21.41
C GLU A 13 15.55 5.54 -20.94
N ILE A 14 16.01 4.37 -20.50
CA ILE A 14 17.37 4.18 -20.00
C ILE A 14 18.01 3.06 -20.82
N PRO A 15 18.56 3.40 -22.01
CA PRO A 15 19.19 2.42 -22.86
C PRO A 15 20.42 1.85 -22.14
N ARG A 16 20.65 0.54 -22.30
CA ARG A 16 21.81 -0.19 -21.77
C ARG A 16 21.86 -0.33 -20.25
N LEU A 17 20.71 -0.35 -19.57
CA LEU A 17 20.66 -0.80 -18.18
C LEU A 17 21.23 -2.22 -18.08
N ARG A 18 22.16 -2.44 -17.14
CA ARG A 18 22.77 -3.75 -16.86
C ARG A 18 22.59 -4.08 -15.40
N LEU A 19 22.15 -5.30 -15.11
CA LEU A 19 22.10 -5.86 -13.77
C LEU A 19 23.33 -6.74 -13.57
N ARG A 20 24.04 -6.56 -12.45
CA ARG A 20 25.07 -7.50 -11.98
C ARG A 20 24.47 -8.26 -10.80
N TRP A 21 24.47 -9.59 -10.90
CA TRP A 21 24.01 -10.48 -9.85
C TRP A 21 25.15 -11.43 -9.49
N ASP A 22 25.48 -11.49 -8.20
CA ASP A 22 26.38 -12.50 -7.67
C ASP A 22 25.58 -13.76 -7.30
N TYR A 23 25.33 -14.59 -8.33
CA TYR A 23 24.52 -15.80 -8.20
C TYR A 23 25.22 -16.88 -7.35
N THR A 24 26.53 -16.77 -7.14
CA THR A 24 27.29 -17.73 -6.32
C THR A 24 26.89 -17.68 -4.84
N LEU A 25 26.39 -16.54 -4.35
CA LEU A 25 25.80 -16.39 -3.02
C LEU A 25 24.55 -17.27 -2.80
N PHE A 26 23.95 -17.74 -3.88
CA PHE A 26 22.79 -18.64 -3.87
C PHE A 26 23.15 -20.09 -4.22
N GLY A 27 24.45 -20.42 -4.21
CA GLY A 27 24.94 -21.76 -4.54
C GLY A 27 24.81 -22.14 -6.02
N LEU A 28 24.55 -21.18 -6.89
CA LEU A 28 24.47 -21.39 -8.33
C LEU A 28 25.87 -21.38 -8.95
N GLN A 29 26.05 -22.17 -10.01
CA GLN A 29 27.28 -22.27 -10.79
C GLN A 29 27.07 -21.64 -12.17
N ASP A 30 28.15 -21.30 -12.87
CA ASP A 30 28.12 -20.74 -14.23
C ASP A 30 27.33 -21.61 -15.22
N THR A 31 27.26 -22.93 -14.95
CA THR A 31 26.54 -23.92 -15.77
C THR A 31 25.12 -24.20 -15.28
N SER A 32 24.65 -23.57 -14.19
CA SER A 32 23.29 -23.76 -13.70
C SER A 32 22.29 -23.27 -14.76
N PRO A 33 21.25 -24.06 -15.10
CA PRO A 33 20.18 -23.56 -15.94
C PRO A 33 19.42 -22.45 -15.19
N LEU A 34 19.17 -21.32 -15.85
CA LEU A 34 18.51 -20.16 -15.27
C LEU A 34 17.35 -19.71 -16.17
N ASP A 35 16.19 -19.51 -15.56
CA ASP A 35 15.11 -18.71 -16.12
C ASP A 35 15.12 -17.34 -15.43
N ILE A 36 15.34 -16.28 -16.21
CA ILE A 36 15.43 -14.91 -15.68
C ILE A 36 14.16 -14.15 -16.04
N SER A 37 13.49 -13.62 -15.02
CA SER A 37 12.36 -12.70 -15.17
C SER A 37 12.71 -11.35 -14.56
N VAL A 38 12.59 -10.28 -15.35
CA VAL A 38 12.81 -8.91 -14.88
C VAL A 38 11.46 -8.24 -14.67
N GLN A 39 11.20 -7.83 -13.43
CA GLN A 39 9.97 -7.15 -13.04
C GLN A 39 10.32 -5.78 -12.46
N ALA A 40 9.59 -4.76 -12.91
CA ALA A 40 9.73 -3.39 -12.42
C ALA A 40 8.46 -2.99 -11.68
N ILE A 41 8.66 -2.28 -10.57
CA ILE A 41 7.59 -1.70 -9.76
C ILE A 41 7.86 -0.19 -9.73
N GLU A 42 6.88 0.60 -10.18
CA GLU A 42 6.98 2.06 -10.11
C GLU A 42 6.82 2.50 -8.65
N MET A 43 7.81 3.23 -8.15
CA MET A 43 7.87 3.70 -6.78
C MET A 43 7.96 5.22 -6.72
N VAL A 44 7.34 5.83 -5.73
CA VAL A 44 7.42 7.26 -5.41
C VAL A 44 8.32 7.43 -4.20
N TYR A 45 9.28 8.36 -4.29
CA TYR A 45 10.09 8.76 -3.14
C TYR A 45 9.28 9.69 -2.23
N VAL A 46 9.11 9.29 -0.98
CA VAL A 46 8.51 10.10 0.09
C VAL A 46 9.67 10.60 0.98
N PRO A 47 10.03 11.90 0.89
CA PRO A 47 11.19 12.44 1.58
C PRO A 47 11.09 12.37 3.10
N ALA A 48 12.25 12.36 3.76
CA ALA A 48 12.31 12.51 5.20
C ALA A 48 11.76 13.89 5.64
N GLY A 49 11.16 13.95 6.81
CA GLY A 49 10.68 15.20 7.37
C GLY A 49 9.39 15.07 8.18
N PRO A 50 9.07 16.13 8.95
CA PRO A 50 7.92 16.16 9.83
C PRO A 50 6.61 16.25 9.05
N PHE A 51 5.56 15.68 9.60
CA PHE A 51 4.21 15.68 9.02
C PHE A 51 3.15 15.58 10.12
N TYR A 52 1.90 15.84 9.76
CA TYR A 52 0.77 15.70 10.68
C TYR A 52 0.01 14.40 10.45
N VAL A 53 -0.40 13.78 11.55
CA VAL A 53 -1.37 12.68 11.58
C VAL A 53 -2.68 13.16 12.19
N GLY A 54 -3.79 12.57 11.73
CA GLY A 54 -5.11 13.14 11.95
C GLY A 54 -5.39 14.33 11.04
N SER A 55 -6.66 14.72 10.97
CA SER A 55 -7.17 15.76 10.05
C SER A 55 -7.86 16.92 10.75
N GLY A 56 -8.23 16.77 12.01
CA GLY A 56 -9.14 17.71 12.66
C GLY A 56 -10.59 17.56 12.23
N GLY A 57 -10.95 16.44 11.59
CA GLY A 57 -12.32 16.11 11.22
C GLY A 57 -13.00 15.18 12.21
N ASP A 58 -14.10 14.58 11.74
CA ASP A 58 -14.96 13.65 12.48
C ASP A 58 -14.75 12.19 12.04
N GLU A 59 -13.64 11.88 11.37
CA GLU A 59 -13.38 10.54 10.87
C GLU A 59 -13.24 9.52 12.01
N THR A 60 -13.95 8.40 11.87
CA THR A 60 -13.94 7.31 12.86
C THR A 60 -12.53 6.83 13.14
N GLY A 61 -12.13 6.89 14.42
CA GLY A 61 -10.86 6.35 14.87
C GLY A 61 -9.61 7.16 14.51
N SER A 62 -9.79 8.38 13.99
CA SER A 62 -8.70 9.28 13.59
C SER A 62 -7.60 9.41 14.63
N LEU A 63 -6.35 9.49 14.16
CA LEU A 63 -5.22 9.80 15.02
C LEU A 63 -5.34 11.24 15.54
N THR A 64 -4.92 11.44 16.78
CA THR A 64 -5.06 12.73 17.45
C THR A 64 -3.95 12.94 18.47
N ASP A 65 -3.75 14.19 18.85
CA ASP A 65 -3.15 14.58 20.11
C ASP A 65 -4.02 14.06 21.27
N GLY A 66 -3.37 13.49 22.28
CA GLY A 66 -4.00 12.84 23.42
C GLY A 66 -4.80 13.78 24.33
N ALA A 67 -4.67 15.10 24.19
CA ALA A 67 -5.56 16.06 24.85
C ALA A 67 -7.02 15.98 24.34
N TRP A 68 -7.26 15.33 23.20
CA TRP A 68 -8.59 15.22 22.63
C TRP A 68 -9.55 14.41 23.52
N GLY A 69 -10.65 15.05 23.93
CA GLY A 69 -11.70 14.46 24.77
C GLY A 69 -13.00 14.10 24.03
N GLY A 70 -13.19 14.61 22.80
CA GLY A 70 -14.40 14.42 21.99
C GLY A 70 -14.55 15.50 20.91
N GLY A 71 -15.47 15.28 19.95
CA GLY A 71 -15.64 16.17 18.81
C GLY A 71 -14.57 15.98 17.74
N ALA A 72 -14.24 17.06 17.03
CA ALA A 72 -13.21 17.04 15.99
C ALA A 72 -11.82 16.68 16.57
N ALA A 73 -11.07 15.80 15.91
CA ALA A 73 -9.74 15.40 16.36
C ALA A 73 -8.76 16.58 16.46
N LEU A 74 -7.64 16.42 17.16
CA LEU A 74 -6.56 17.40 17.19
C LEU A 74 -5.36 16.80 16.47
N PRO A 75 -4.96 17.26 15.26
CA PRO A 75 -3.82 16.66 14.58
C PRO A 75 -2.54 16.72 15.40
N LEU A 76 -1.76 15.63 15.41
CA LEU A 76 -0.46 15.56 16.06
C LEU A 76 0.66 15.62 15.02
N ARG A 77 1.74 16.33 15.33
CA ARG A 77 2.91 16.43 14.44
C ARG A 77 3.97 15.40 14.80
N ILE A 78 4.28 14.51 13.87
CA ILE A 78 5.43 13.59 13.96
C ILE A 78 6.70 14.33 13.52
N THR A 79 7.75 14.29 14.34
CA THR A 79 8.96 15.11 14.16
C THR A 79 10.27 14.34 14.13
N SER A 80 10.26 13.03 14.40
CA SER A 80 11.46 12.18 14.34
C SER A 80 11.10 10.69 14.29
N GLU A 81 12.11 9.84 14.14
CA GLU A 81 11.99 8.39 14.38
C GLU A 81 12.27 7.97 15.85
N ALA A 82 12.40 8.91 16.78
CA ALA A 82 12.57 8.59 18.20
C ALA A 82 11.35 7.84 18.78
N ALA A 83 11.53 7.18 19.93
CA ALA A 83 10.43 6.50 20.59
C ALA A 83 9.24 7.46 20.80
N LEU A 84 8.03 6.98 20.50
CA LEU A 84 6.80 7.78 20.54
C LEU A 84 5.84 7.19 21.57
N GLU A 85 5.52 7.98 22.58
CA GLU A 85 4.55 7.58 23.61
C GLU A 85 3.12 7.71 23.11
N LEU A 86 2.32 6.69 23.43
CA LEU A 86 0.89 6.61 23.16
C LEU A 86 0.14 6.77 24.49
N LYS A 87 -0.55 7.90 24.67
CA LYS A 87 -1.36 8.15 25.87
C LYS A 87 -2.36 9.27 25.65
N GLN A 88 -3.40 9.29 26.47
CA GLN A 88 -4.43 10.31 26.47
C GLN A 88 -3.99 11.55 27.29
N GLU A 89 -2.92 12.20 26.83
CA GLU A 89 -2.35 13.43 27.40
C GLU A 89 -1.92 14.38 26.27
N ALA A 90 -1.90 15.68 26.54
CA ALA A 90 -1.46 16.69 25.58
C ALA A 90 -0.04 16.43 25.06
N GLY A 91 0.15 16.47 23.75
CA GLY A 91 1.44 16.27 23.08
C GLY A 91 1.79 14.82 22.75
N TYR A 92 0.90 13.86 23.04
CA TYR A 92 1.12 12.43 22.81
C TYR A 92 0.17 11.86 21.78
N LEU A 93 0.57 10.78 21.09
CA LEU A 93 -0.27 10.17 20.05
C LEU A 93 -1.40 9.36 20.68
N TRP A 94 -2.62 9.56 20.17
CA TRP A 94 -3.79 8.83 20.63
C TRP A 94 -4.75 8.48 19.50
N ALA A 95 -5.60 7.47 19.76
CA ALA A 95 -6.78 7.14 18.96
C ALA A 95 -7.71 6.28 19.81
N ARG A 96 -8.79 6.89 20.31
CA ARG A 96 -9.68 6.25 21.29
C ARG A 96 -10.24 4.92 20.78
N ALA A 97 -10.21 3.92 21.64
CA ALA A 97 -10.72 2.55 21.42
C ALA A 97 -10.01 1.73 20.32
N LEU A 98 -9.03 2.29 19.61
CA LEU A 98 -8.26 1.58 18.58
C LEU A 98 -6.80 1.34 18.98
N ILE A 99 -6.23 2.13 19.87
CA ILE A 99 -4.85 1.92 20.35
C ILE A 99 -4.80 1.89 21.87
N GLN A 100 -3.76 1.24 22.40
CA GLN A 100 -3.49 1.10 23.83
C GLN A 100 -2.42 2.12 24.28
N ALA A 101 -2.40 2.42 25.57
CA ALA A 101 -1.32 3.21 26.15
C ALA A 101 0.00 2.41 26.13
N GLY A 102 1.10 3.07 25.81
CA GLY A 102 2.42 2.44 25.72
C GLY A 102 3.40 3.26 24.91
N THR A 103 4.41 2.61 24.33
CA THR A 103 5.48 3.30 23.60
C THR A 103 5.81 2.53 22.32
N LEU A 104 5.72 3.22 21.18
CA LEU A 104 6.31 2.74 19.94
C LEU A 104 7.82 2.94 20.02
N SER A 105 8.59 1.88 19.75
CA SER A 105 10.04 1.95 19.78
C SER A 105 10.57 2.88 18.68
N ASN A 106 11.85 3.23 18.76
CA ASN A 106 12.54 3.94 17.69
C ASN A 106 12.62 3.10 16.39
N ALA A 107 12.54 1.77 16.48
CA ALA A 107 12.59 0.86 15.34
C ALA A 107 11.29 0.82 14.53
N TYR A 108 10.13 1.10 15.15
CA TYR A 108 8.85 1.13 14.42
C TYR A 108 8.84 2.31 13.43
N PRO A 109 8.67 2.11 12.11
CA PRO A 109 8.66 3.21 11.15
C PRO A 109 7.48 4.16 11.38
N LYS A 110 7.77 5.37 11.84
CA LYS A 110 6.75 6.42 12.06
C LYS A 110 6.57 7.31 10.84
N GLY A 111 7.30 7.06 9.76
CA GLY A 111 7.24 7.78 8.51
C GLY A 111 8.01 9.10 8.52
N TYR A 112 8.72 9.47 9.59
CA TYR A 112 9.61 10.63 9.54
C TYR A 112 10.77 10.38 8.58
N ALA A 113 11.39 9.19 8.65
CA ALA A 113 12.44 8.81 7.71
C ALA A 113 11.92 8.69 6.28
N ALA A 114 12.82 8.81 5.30
CA ALA A 114 12.46 8.68 3.90
C ALA A 114 12.14 7.22 3.54
N PHE A 115 11.20 7.04 2.62
CA PHE A 115 10.85 5.73 2.08
C PHE A 115 10.37 5.84 0.64
N TYR A 116 10.39 4.72 -0.08
CA TYR A 116 9.76 4.58 -1.37
C TYR A 116 8.43 3.87 -1.21
N CYS A 117 7.36 4.39 -1.81
CA CYS A 117 6.04 3.78 -1.81
C CYS A 117 5.67 3.32 -3.22
N MET A 118 5.09 2.13 -3.37
CA MET A 118 4.49 1.73 -4.63
C MET A 118 3.50 2.80 -5.11
N LYS A 119 3.69 3.30 -6.34
CA LYS A 119 2.83 4.36 -6.89
C LYS A 119 1.37 3.91 -7.00
N TYR A 120 1.17 2.64 -7.33
CA TYR A 120 -0.12 2.01 -7.48
C TYR A 120 -0.26 0.82 -6.54
N GLU A 121 -1.50 0.42 -6.28
CA GLU A 121 -1.84 -0.84 -5.63
C GLU A 121 -1.36 -2.03 -6.47
N LEU A 122 -1.16 -3.18 -5.82
CA LEU A 122 -0.75 -4.42 -6.48
C LEU A 122 -1.73 -4.81 -7.61
N THR A 123 -1.25 -4.99 -8.83
CA THR A 123 -2.10 -5.34 -9.98
C THR A 123 -2.23 -6.86 -10.19
N GLN A 124 -3.29 -7.29 -10.88
CA GLN A 124 -3.50 -8.69 -11.24
C GLN A 124 -2.35 -9.22 -12.12
N GLY A 125 -1.81 -8.37 -13.00
CA GLY A 125 -0.65 -8.70 -13.83
C GLY A 125 0.62 -8.95 -13.00
N GLN A 126 0.90 -8.07 -12.02
CA GLN A 126 2.01 -8.25 -11.08
C GLN A 126 1.86 -9.52 -10.26
N TYR A 127 0.67 -9.75 -9.68
CA TYR A 127 0.42 -10.94 -8.87
C TYR A 127 0.47 -12.24 -9.70
N THR A 128 -0.02 -12.22 -10.94
CA THR A 128 0.09 -13.38 -11.86
C THR A 128 1.55 -13.72 -12.16
N LYS A 129 2.38 -12.71 -12.45
CA LYS A 129 3.82 -12.92 -12.70
C LYS A 129 4.48 -13.52 -11.46
N TYR A 130 4.19 -12.99 -10.27
CA TYR A 130 4.64 -13.53 -8.99
C TYR A 130 4.27 -15.01 -8.82
N LEU A 131 2.99 -15.38 -9.01
CA LEU A 131 2.53 -16.77 -8.86
C LEU A 131 3.28 -17.74 -9.78
N ASN A 132 3.62 -17.31 -11.00
CA ASN A 132 4.39 -18.12 -11.95
C ASN A 132 5.89 -18.22 -11.63
N GLN A 133 6.41 -17.44 -10.66
CA GLN A 133 7.80 -17.55 -10.17
C GLN A 133 7.92 -18.37 -8.88
N LEU A 134 6.80 -18.79 -8.30
CA LEU A 134 6.77 -19.61 -7.10
C LEU A 134 7.01 -21.09 -7.40
N THR A 135 7.33 -21.88 -6.38
CA THR A 135 7.19 -23.35 -6.49
C THR A 135 5.72 -23.76 -6.56
N ALA A 136 5.42 -24.95 -7.08
CA ALA A 136 4.05 -25.46 -7.14
C ALA A 136 3.32 -25.43 -5.78
N ALA A 137 4.02 -25.80 -4.70
CA ALA A 137 3.47 -25.81 -3.35
C ALA A 137 3.16 -24.39 -2.84
N GLN A 138 4.05 -23.44 -3.07
CA GLN A 138 3.85 -22.04 -2.71
C GLN A 138 2.69 -21.43 -3.52
N ALA A 139 2.66 -21.67 -4.83
CA ALA A 139 1.62 -21.17 -5.73
C ALA A 139 0.23 -21.70 -5.36
N ALA A 140 0.11 -22.98 -5.01
CA ALA A 140 -1.16 -23.58 -4.56
C ALA A 140 -1.74 -22.87 -3.33
N GLN A 141 -0.88 -22.38 -2.41
CA GLN A 141 -1.29 -21.67 -1.21
C GLN A 141 -1.61 -20.18 -1.47
N ARG A 142 -0.94 -19.55 -2.46
CA ARG A 142 -1.06 -18.12 -2.78
C ARG A 142 -2.06 -17.79 -3.90
N PHE A 143 -2.47 -18.78 -4.69
CA PHE A 143 -3.45 -18.57 -5.75
C PHE A 143 -4.83 -18.21 -5.16
N PRO A 144 -5.48 -17.10 -5.57
CA PRO A 144 -6.71 -16.66 -4.95
C PRO A 144 -7.89 -17.62 -5.17
N GLY A 145 -8.03 -18.21 -6.37
CA GLY A 145 -9.07 -19.18 -6.69
C GLY A 145 -10.46 -18.59 -6.99
N TYR A 146 -10.55 -17.30 -7.36
CA TYR A 146 -11.83 -16.58 -7.57
C TYR A 146 -12.03 -16.10 -9.02
N THR A 147 -11.50 -16.81 -10.01
CA THR A 147 -11.58 -16.41 -11.43
C THR A 147 -13.01 -16.16 -11.87
N GLY A 148 -13.27 -14.98 -12.45
CA GLY A 148 -14.60 -14.56 -12.93
C GLY A 148 -15.51 -13.99 -11.85
N THR A 149 -15.08 -13.93 -10.58
CA THR A 149 -15.85 -13.37 -9.47
C THR A 149 -15.31 -11.99 -9.09
N ASP A 150 -16.22 -11.02 -8.86
CA ASP A 150 -15.89 -9.64 -8.47
C ASP A 150 -14.71 -9.04 -9.29
N ARG A 151 -14.71 -9.27 -10.61
CA ARG A 151 -13.71 -8.74 -11.57
C ARG A 151 -12.29 -9.28 -11.41
N GLN A 152 -12.10 -10.33 -10.62
CA GLN A 152 -10.87 -11.11 -10.59
C GLN A 152 -10.77 -11.89 -11.91
N THR A 153 -9.63 -11.78 -12.60
CA THR A 153 -9.39 -12.47 -13.88
C THR A 153 -8.20 -13.43 -13.85
N ILE A 154 -7.49 -13.54 -12.73
CA ILE A 154 -6.36 -14.48 -12.58
C ILE A 154 -6.91 -15.91 -12.56
N GLY A 155 -6.57 -16.69 -13.58
CA GLY A 155 -6.99 -18.08 -13.73
C GLY A 155 -5.85 -18.99 -14.21
N GLY A 156 -6.18 -20.22 -14.58
CA GLY A 156 -5.19 -21.23 -14.98
C GLY A 156 -4.66 -22.04 -13.80
N SER A 157 -3.48 -22.65 -13.98
CA SER A 157 -2.82 -23.49 -12.98
C SER A 157 -1.30 -23.35 -13.09
N TRP A 158 -0.57 -23.59 -12.00
CA TRP A 158 0.89 -23.50 -12.01
C TRP A 158 1.50 -24.47 -13.03
N PRO A 159 2.52 -24.07 -13.82
CA PRO A 159 3.25 -22.79 -13.80
C PRO A 159 2.72 -21.74 -14.80
N GLN A 160 1.47 -21.85 -15.23
CA GLN A 160 0.86 -21.05 -16.29
C GLN A 160 -0.43 -20.36 -15.84
N TYR A 161 -0.34 -19.55 -14.78
CA TYR A 161 -1.42 -18.61 -14.48
C TYR A 161 -1.48 -17.50 -15.53
N THR A 162 -2.69 -17.09 -15.88
CA THR A 162 -2.99 -16.02 -16.83
C THR A 162 -3.96 -15.02 -16.21
N ASN A 163 -4.10 -13.84 -16.81
CA ASN A 163 -5.09 -12.84 -16.45
C ASN A 163 -5.59 -12.11 -17.70
N ALA A 164 -6.82 -11.60 -17.65
CA ALA A 164 -7.43 -10.87 -18.77
C ALA A 164 -7.39 -9.34 -18.59
N ALA A 165 -7.10 -8.85 -17.38
CA ALA A 165 -7.02 -7.42 -17.06
C ALA A 165 -5.77 -7.14 -16.20
N PRO A 166 -4.56 -7.12 -16.80
CA PRO A 166 -3.30 -7.06 -16.07
C PRO A 166 -3.11 -5.79 -15.23
N GLU A 167 -3.65 -4.66 -15.69
CA GLU A 167 -3.51 -3.36 -15.01
C GLU A 167 -4.58 -3.13 -13.93
N ARG A 168 -5.56 -4.03 -13.81
CA ARG A 168 -6.57 -3.97 -12.74
C ARG A 168 -5.93 -4.34 -11.42
N VAL A 169 -6.33 -3.66 -10.35
CA VAL A 169 -5.87 -4.01 -9.00
C VAL A 169 -6.29 -5.43 -8.62
N ALA A 170 -5.37 -6.16 -8.01
CA ALA A 170 -5.56 -7.53 -7.55
C ALA A 170 -6.41 -7.53 -6.28
N ASN A 171 -7.66 -7.95 -6.40
CA ASN A 171 -8.51 -8.26 -5.26
C ASN A 171 -8.36 -9.72 -4.82
N PHE A 172 -8.99 -10.07 -3.70
CA PHE A 172 -8.81 -11.36 -3.03
C PHE A 172 -7.37 -11.64 -2.59
N VAL A 173 -6.63 -10.58 -2.27
CA VAL A 173 -5.30 -10.67 -1.66
C VAL A 173 -5.48 -10.45 -0.15
N ASN A 174 -5.28 -11.50 0.64
CA ASN A 174 -5.32 -11.41 2.10
C ASN A 174 -3.95 -10.97 2.67
N TRP A 175 -3.82 -10.91 4.00
CA TRP A 175 -2.56 -10.54 4.64
C TRP A 175 -1.39 -11.47 4.26
N PRO A 176 -1.48 -12.81 4.41
CA PRO A 176 -0.44 -13.74 3.96
C PRO A 176 -0.01 -13.58 2.51
N ASP A 177 -0.98 -13.36 1.61
CA ASP A 177 -0.74 -13.21 0.18
C ASP A 177 0.06 -11.93 -0.10
N LEU A 178 -0.35 -10.81 0.50
CA LEU A 178 0.37 -9.54 0.36
C LEU A 178 1.76 -9.64 1.02
N ALA A 179 1.85 -10.11 2.26
CA ALA A 179 3.12 -10.27 2.94
C ALA A 179 4.09 -11.13 2.13
N ALA A 180 3.64 -12.28 1.60
CA ALA A 180 4.47 -13.10 0.73
C ALA A 180 4.92 -12.37 -0.54
N TYR A 181 4.01 -11.64 -1.22
CA TYR A 181 4.39 -10.83 -2.38
C TYR A 181 5.45 -9.78 -2.02
N LEU A 182 5.28 -9.06 -0.90
CA LEU A 182 6.22 -8.02 -0.46
C LEU A 182 7.58 -8.63 -0.09
N ALA A 183 7.60 -9.77 0.61
CA ALA A 183 8.82 -10.47 0.97
C ALA A 183 9.60 -10.92 -0.28
N TRP A 184 8.89 -11.47 -1.27
CA TRP A 184 9.44 -11.90 -2.55
C TRP A 184 9.91 -10.71 -3.41
N ALA A 185 9.19 -9.58 -3.39
CA ALA A 185 9.52 -8.38 -4.15
C ALA A 185 10.65 -7.54 -3.53
N GLY A 186 11.16 -7.92 -2.35
CA GLY A 186 12.15 -7.14 -1.62
C GLY A 186 11.61 -5.81 -1.09
N LEU A 187 10.32 -5.79 -0.75
CA LEU A 187 9.58 -4.68 -0.14
C LEU A 187 9.20 -5.03 1.29
N ARG A 188 8.53 -4.10 1.99
CA ARG A 188 7.93 -4.31 3.30
C ARG A 188 6.52 -3.74 3.38
N PRO A 189 5.70 -4.18 4.34
CA PRO A 189 4.45 -3.52 4.68
C PRO A 189 4.64 -2.04 5.06
N MET A 190 3.65 -1.23 4.74
CA MET A 190 3.55 0.18 5.14
C MET A 190 2.91 0.28 6.52
N THR A 191 3.38 1.19 7.38
CA THR A 191 2.68 1.48 8.66
C THR A 191 1.51 2.44 8.46
N GLU A 192 0.58 2.50 9.42
CA GLU A 192 -0.49 3.52 9.39
C GLU A 192 0.05 4.96 9.34
N LEU A 193 1.18 5.21 9.99
CA LEU A 193 1.81 6.54 10.03
C LEU A 193 2.43 6.89 8.67
N GLU A 194 3.11 5.93 8.04
CA GLU A 194 3.62 6.08 6.68
C GLU A 194 2.49 6.27 5.66
N PHE A 195 1.35 5.59 5.85
CA PHE A 195 0.17 5.77 5.00
C PHE A 195 -0.35 7.22 5.05
N GLU A 196 -0.52 7.81 6.24
CA GLU A 196 -0.98 9.20 6.34
C GLU A 196 0.04 10.19 5.75
N LYS A 197 1.35 9.95 5.93
CA LYS A 197 2.37 10.75 5.25
C LYS A 197 2.31 10.58 3.74
N ALA A 198 2.09 9.37 3.25
CA ALA A 198 1.95 9.07 1.83
C ALA A 198 0.74 9.78 1.22
N CYS A 199 -0.34 9.99 1.96
CA CYS A 199 -1.50 10.79 1.53
C CYS A 199 -1.21 12.30 1.54
N ARG A 200 -0.81 12.83 2.71
CA ARG A 200 -0.85 14.27 3.03
C ARG A 200 0.45 15.02 2.73
N GLY A 201 1.57 14.31 2.82
CA GLY A 201 2.89 14.92 2.78
C GLY A 201 3.11 15.92 3.91
N ILE A 202 3.64 17.10 3.58
CA ILE A 202 4.00 18.15 4.56
C ILE A 202 2.91 19.21 4.77
N LYS A 203 1.75 19.07 4.12
CA LYS A 203 0.66 20.05 4.23
C LYS A 203 0.01 20.00 5.62
N GLN A 204 -0.54 21.14 6.03
CA GLN A 204 -1.46 21.19 7.16
C GLN A 204 -2.69 20.33 6.85
N PRO A 205 -3.20 19.57 7.83
CA PRO A 205 -4.37 18.74 7.59
C PRO A 205 -5.62 19.59 7.32
N LEU A 206 -6.44 19.12 6.39
CA LEU A 206 -7.79 19.61 6.18
C LEU A 206 -8.77 18.60 6.78
N ALA A 207 -9.70 19.08 7.59
CA ALA A 207 -10.73 18.25 8.20
C ALA A 207 -11.48 17.45 7.13
N ASN A 208 -11.58 16.14 7.31
CA ASN A 208 -12.28 15.23 6.40
C ASN A 208 -11.71 15.12 4.98
N GLU A 209 -10.43 15.50 4.79
CA GLU A 209 -9.78 15.41 3.49
C GLU A 209 -9.58 13.97 3.01
N TYR A 210 -9.73 13.80 1.70
CA TYR A 210 -9.28 12.62 0.99
C TYR A 210 -7.78 12.72 0.69
N PRO A 211 -7.13 11.63 0.21
CA PRO A 211 -5.69 11.66 -0.09
C PRO A 211 -5.26 12.76 -1.06
N TRP A 212 -6.16 13.21 -1.93
CA TRP A 212 -5.92 14.35 -2.82
C TRP A 212 -5.95 15.74 -2.17
N GLY A 213 -6.18 15.81 -0.85
CA GLY A 213 -6.02 17.02 -0.05
C GLY A 213 -7.16 18.01 -0.20
N ASP A 214 -8.33 17.50 -0.57
CA ASP A 214 -9.59 18.24 -0.68
C ASP A 214 -10.75 17.35 -0.19
N THR A 215 -11.94 17.91 -0.05
CA THR A 215 -13.17 17.19 0.34
C THR A 215 -14.07 16.84 -0.84
N THR A 216 -13.74 17.30 -2.05
CA THR A 216 -14.46 16.96 -3.28
C THR A 216 -14.28 15.48 -3.59
N TYR A 217 -15.40 14.79 -3.73
CA TYR A 217 -15.47 13.36 -3.96
C TYR A 217 -16.44 13.09 -5.11
N ILE A 218 -15.93 12.52 -6.20
CA ILE A 218 -16.70 12.21 -7.39
C ILE A 218 -16.49 10.73 -7.72
N ASN A 219 -17.57 9.97 -7.62
CA ASN A 219 -17.57 8.54 -7.94
C ASN A 219 -17.56 8.31 -9.45
N GLN A 220 -16.71 7.38 -9.86
CA GLN A 220 -16.81 6.74 -11.15
C GLN A 220 -18.12 5.92 -11.23
N THR A 221 -18.86 6.13 -12.31
CA THR A 221 -20.10 5.41 -12.64
C THR A 221 -19.96 4.53 -13.89
N GLY A 222 -18.94 4.77 -14.71
CA GLY A 222 -18.66 3.99 -15.92
C GLY A 222 -17.22 4.07 -16.39
N TYR A 223 -16.98 3.71 -17.65
CA TYR A 223 -15.68 3.73 -18.30
C TYR A 223 -15.75 4.48 -19.63
N ILE A 224 -14.69 5.22 -19.92
CA ILE A 224 -14.39 5.65 -21.28
C ILE A 224 -13.37 4.65 -21.85
N GLY A 225 -13.75 3.98 -22.93
CA GLY A 225 -12.97 2.89 -23.54
C GLY A 225 -13.41 1.49 -23.07
N THR A 226 -12.55 0.50 -23.29
CA THR A 226 -12.83 -0.92 -22.96
C THR A 226 -12.32 -1.28 -21.57
N ASP A 227 -13.21 -1.69 -20.67
CA ASP A 227 -12.85 -2.15 -19.32
C ASP A 227 -11.84 -3.32 -19.36
N GLY A 228 -10.75 -3.20 -18.60
CA GLY A 228 -9.70 -4.20 -18.51
C GLY A 228 -8.66 -4.12 -19.63
N SER A 229 -8.78 -3.16 -20.55
CA SER A 229 -7.79 -2.96 -21.62
C SER A 229 -6.43 -2.48 -21.12
N GLY A 230 -6.38 -1.85 -19.93
CA GLY A 230 -5.20 -1.17 -19.42
C GLY A 230 -5.08 0.28 -19.89
N THR A 231 -6.01 0.75 -20.72
CA THR A 231 -6.04 2.11 -21.28
C THR A 231 -7.32 2.88 -20.98
N GLU A 232 -8.31 2.22 -20.40
CA GLU A 232 -9.57 2.87 -20.01
C GLU A 232 -9.36 3.97 -18.96
N THR A 233 -10.22 4.97 -19.01
CA THR A 233 -10.31 6.04 -18.01
C THR A 233 -11.68 6.05 -17.35
N ALA A 234 -11.81 6.76 -16.23
CA ALA A 234 -13.07 6.85 -15.52
C ALA A 234 -14.10 7.71 -16.27
N ASP A 235 -15.37 7.31 -16.15
CA ASP A 235 -16.56 8.10 -16.48
C ASP A 235 -17.37 8.33 -15.19
N PRO A 236 -17.78 9.56 -14.84
CA PRO A 236 -17.44 10.82 -15.52
C PRO A 236 -15.93 11.12 -15.47
N ILE A 237 -15.46 11.97 -16.39
CA ILE A 237 -14.03 12.24 -16.58
C ILE A 237 -13.37 12.89 -15.36
N ASP A 238 -14.15 13.55 -14.51
CA ASP A 238 -13.72 14.21 -13.26
C ASP A 238 -13.83 13.30 -12.02
N ALA A 239 -14.22 12.03 -12.19
CA ALA A 239 -14.21 11.06 -11.10
C ALA A 239 -12.80 10.87 -10.54
N ASN A 240 -12.71 10.85 -9.20
CA ASN A 240 -11.48 10.68 -8.43
C ASN A 240 -11.56 9.52 -7.42
N SER A 241 -12.66 8.77 -7.41
CA SER A 241 -12.82 7.52 -6.66
C SER A 241 -13.63 6.48 -7.45
N GLY A 242 -13.42 5.19 -7.15
CA GLY A 242 -14.03 4.06 -7.85
C GLY A 242 -15.15 3.40 -7.05
N ALA A 243 -16.28 3.08 -7.70
CA ALA A 243 -17.44 2.43 -7.08
C ALA A 243 -17.89 1.12 -7.78
N LEU A 244 -17.18 0.66 -8.81
CA LEU A 244 -17.63 -0.41 -9.73
C LEU A 244 -16.98 -1.77 -9.48
N GLY A 245 -16.36 -1.99 -8.32
CA GLY A 245 -15.38 -3.06 -8.13
C GLY A 245 -13.94 -2.56 -8.29
N PRO A 246 -12.94 -3.45 -8.19
CA PRO A 246 -11.55 -3.08 -8.43
C PRO A 246 -11.36 -2.59 -9.86
N VAL A 247 -10.70 -1.44 -10.02
CA VAL A 247 -10.44 -0.80 -11.32
C VAL A 247 -8.96 -0.79 -11.66
N ARG A 248 -8.64 -0.30 -12.86
CA ARG A 248 -7.26 -0.08 -13.29
C ARG A 248 -6.50 0.82 -12.32
N ALA A 249 -5.31 0.39 -11.94
CA ALA A 249 -4.35 1.20 -11.21
C ALA A 249 -4.10 2.52 -11.97
N GLY A 250 -4.36 3.66 -11.32
CA GLY A 250 -4.19 4.97 -11.94
C GLY A 250 -5.26 5.39 -12.93
N ILE A 251 -6.43 4.76 -12.96
CA ILE A 251 -7.53 5.07 -13.89
C ILE A 251 -7.95 6.55 -13.90
N PHE A 252 -7.70 7.26 -12.79
CA PHE A 252 -8.06 8.68 -12.63
C PHE A 252 -6.98 9.65 -13.14
N ALA A 253 -5.75 9.19 -13.39
CA ALA A 253 -4.70 10.05 -13.94
C ALA A 253 -4.86 10.20 -15.46
N ARG A 254 -4.85 11.46 -15.92
CA ARG A 254 -5.03 11.88 -17.32
C ARG A 254 -4.03 12.99 -17.65
N PRO A 255 -3.73 13.27 -18.93
CA PRO A 255 -2.79 14.34 -19.30
C PRO A 255 -3.10 15.70 -18.66
N ASP A 256 -4.39 16.05 -18.53
CA ASP A 256 -4.84 17.33 -17.99
C ASP A 256 -5.33 17.27 -16.54
N SER A 257 -5.19 16.12 -15.86
CA SER A 257 -5.61 16.01 -14.45
C SER A 257 -4.57 16.62 -13.53
N ASP A 258 -5.00 17.47 -12.60
CA ASP A 258 -4.20 17.86 -11.45
C ASP A 258 -4.30 16.80 -10.33
N ARG A 259 -3.76 17.11 -9.15
CA ARG A 259 -3.81 16.21 -7.98
C ARG A 259 -5.25 15.82 -7.60
N ILE A 260 -6.20 16.75 -7.65
CA ILE A 260 -7.59 16.51 -7.22
C ILE A 260 -8.32 15.65 -8.24
N LEU A 261 -8.23 16.00 -9.53
CA LEU A 261 -8.86 15.26 -10.64
C LEU A 261 -8.25 13.87 -10.85
N SER A 262 -6.99 13.69 -10.47
CA SER A 262 -6.33 12.39 -10.51
C SER A 262 -6.55 11.53 -9.26
N GLY A 263 -7.15 12.09 -8.20
CA GLY A 263 -7.24 11.42 -6.91
C GLY A 263 -5.86 11.05 -6.33
N ALA A 264 -4.80 11.74 -6.75
CA ALA A 264 -3.44 11.46 -6.34
C ALA A 264 -3.14 12.09 -4.98
N SER A 265 -2.27 11.45 -4.20
CA SER A 265 -1.72 12.03 -2.99
C SER A 265 -0.84 13.26 -3.25
N TYR A 266 -0.39 13.92 -2.17
CA TYR A 266 0.60 15.00 -2.26
C TYR A 266 1.85 14.61 -3.07
N TRP A 267 2.25 13.34 -3.00
CA TRP A 267 3.46 12.83 -3.66
C TRP A 267 3.19 12.25 -5.07
N GLY A 268 1.95 12.27 -5.55
CA GLY A 268 1.60 11.62 -6.82
C GLY A 268 1.40 10.09 -6.72
N ILE A 269 1.32 9.55 -5.50
CA ILE A 269 0.90 8.16 -5.25
C ILE A 269 -0.61 8.07 -5.50
N MET A 270 -1.03 7.08 -6.26
CA MET A 270 -2.39 6.98 -6.79
C MET A 270 -3.25 6.08 -5.91
N GLN A 271 -4.53 6.44 -5.77
CA GLN A 271 -5.58 5.59 -5.20
C GLN A 271 -5.27 5.10 -3.78
N LEU A 272 -4.69 5.95 -2.93
CA LEU A 272 -4.62 5.68 -1.48
C LEU A 272 -6.01 5.77 -0.81
N GLY A 273 -7.02 6.27 -1.53
CA GLY A 273 -8.40 6.37 -1.10
C GLY A 273 -9.31 5.71 -2.13
N GLY A 274 -10.16 4.78 -1.67
CA GLY A 274 -11.04 4.00 -2.54
C GLY A 274 -10.35 2.82 -3.20
N ASN A 275 -10.89 2.37 -4.33
CA ASN A 275 -10.50 1.13 -5.02
C ASN A 275 -10.53 -0.10 -4.09
N VAL A 276 -9.46 -0.49 -3.40
CA VAL A 276 -9.50 -1.59 -2.43
C VAL A 276 -8.90 -1.18 -1.08
N ASN A 277 -9.35 -1.83 0.00
CA ASN A 277 -8.76 -1.59 1.31
C ASN A 277 -7.31 -2.08 1.29
N GLU A 278 -6.41 -1.21 1.74
CA GLU A 278 -5.00 -1.51 1.78
C GLU A 278 -4.59 -2.04 3.14
N ARG A 279 -3.91 -3.19 3.13
CA ARG A 279 -3.28 -3.74 4.32
C ARG A 279 -2.09 -2.90 4.75
N VAL A 280 -2.06 -2.58 6.04
CA VAL A 280 -0.96 -1.86 6.69
C VAL A 280 -0.58 -2.54 8.00
N VAL A 281 0.60 -2.19 8.53
CA VAL A 281 0.95 -2.48 9.93
C VAL A 281 0.20 -1.51 10.83
N SER A 282 -0.59 -2.08 11.73
CA SER A 282 -1.44 -1.38 12.68
C SER A 282 -0.65 -0.71 13.80
N LEU A 283 -1.22 0.37 14.35
CA LEU A 283 -0.84 0.98 15.62
C LEU A 283 -1.51 0.31 16.82
N GLY A 284 -2.38 -0.67 16.63
CA GLY A 284 -2.80 -1.56 17.70
C GLY A 284 -1.61 -2.34 18.26
N GLN A 285 -1.63 -2.70 19.54
CA GLN A 285 -0.49 -3.27 20.27
C GLN A 285 0.20 -4.46 19.56
N ALA A 286 -0.56 -5.31 18.87
CA ALA A 286 -0.02 -6.45 18.11
C ALA A 286 0.92 -6.05 16.95
N GLY A 287 0.90 -4.80 16.50
CA GLY A 287 1.78 -4.29 15.44
C GLY A 287 3.07 -3.65 15.94
N TRP A 288 3.24 -3.44 17.26
CA TRP A 288 4.34 -2.63 17.80
C TRP A 288 5.72 -3.30 17.70
N SER A 289 5.77 -4.61 17.46
CA SER A 289 7.03 -5.34 17.22
C SER A 289 7.63 -5.08 15.84
N PHE A 290 6.87 -4.47 14.91
CA PHE A 290 7.36 -4.18 13.57
C PHE A 290 8.54 -3.22 13.58
N SER A 291 9.61 -3.61 12.91
CA SER A 291 10.88 -2.86 12.83
C SER A 291 11.22 -2.42 11.41
N GLY A 292 10.33 -2.69 10.44
CA GLY A 292 10.54 -2.32 9.05
C GLY A 292 11.59 -3.17 8.34
N SER A 293 11.79 -4.43 8.75
CA SER A 293 12.66 -5.34 8.02
C SER A 293 12.19 -5.50 6.57
N GLN A 294 13.14 -5.61 5.63
CA GLN A 294 12.84 -5.74 4.20
C GLN A 294 12.62 -7.20 3.82
N GLY A 295 11.80 -7.43 2.80
CA GLY A 295 11.72 -8.71 2.12
C GLY A 295 13.08 -9.16 1.62
N ALA A 296 13.41 -10.44 1.82
CA ALA A 296 14.70 -11.00 1.44
C ALA A 296 14.74 -11.56 0.01
N GLY A 297 13.61 -11.51 -0.72
CA GLY A 297 13.49 -12.06 -2.08
C GLY A 297 13.19 -13.57 -2.13
N PHE A 298 13.00 -14.21 -0.98
CA PHE A 298 12.63 -15.63 -0.89
C PHE A 298 11.56 -15.85 0.19
N LEU A 299 10.86 -16.98 0.09
CA LEU A 299 9.74 -17.35 0.95
C LEU A 299 9.99 -18.69 1.63
N GLY A 300 9.24 -18.95 2.70
CA GLY A 300 9.19 -20.28 3.31
C GLY A 300 8.62 -21.34 2.38
N ALA A 301 8.72 -22.61 2.78
CA ALA A 301 8.27 -23.76 1.99
C ALA A 301 6.77 -23.70 1.61
N THR A 302 5.94 -23.09 2.47
CA THR A 302 4.50 -22.89 2.27
C THR A 302 4.14 -21.56 1.61
N GLY A 303 5.15 -20.79 1.18
CA GLY A 303 4.98 -19.53 0.45
C GLY A 303 4.63 -18.36 1.36
N LEU A 304 5.00 -18.42 2.64
CA LEU A 304 4.81 -17.35 3.61
C LEU A 304 6.07 -16.47 3.71
N ALA A 305 5.87 -15.19 4.04
CA ALA A 305 6.97 -14.31 4.43
C ALA A 305 7.66 -14.84 5.70
N LEU A 306 8.99 -14.69 5.77
CA LEU A 306 9.82 -15.19 6.86
C LEU A 306 10.23 -14.09 7.87
N ASN A 307 9.84 -12.85 7.61
CA ASN A 307 10.16 -11.71 8.46
C ASN A 307 9.45 -11.82 9.81
N GLU A 308 10.22 -11.96 10.89
CA GLU A 308 9.71 -12.20 12.26
C GLU A 308 9.05 -10.98 12.89
N ASP A 309 9.45 -9.77 12.47
CA ASP A 309 8.88 -8.51 12.97
C ASP A 309 7.56 -8.13 12.28
N TRP A 310 7.19 -8.82 11.20
CA TRP A 310 5.96 -8.51 10.47
C TRP A 310 4.73 -9.06 11.20
N PRO A 311 3.54 -8.45 11.00
CA PRO A 311 2.30 -9.01 11.51
C PRO A 311 2.11 -10.48 11.17
N ALA A 312 1.55 -11.25 12.11
CA ALA A 312 1.51 -12.70 12.04
C ALA A 312 0.78 -13.21 10.79
N ASN A 313 1.37 -14.16 10.07
CA ASN A 313 0.78 -14.71 8.85
C ASN A 313 -0.56 -15.43 9.13
N ASP A 314 -0.63 -16.24 10.18
CA ASP A 314 -1.77 -17.13 10.47
C ASP A 314 -3.00 -16.43 11.05
N THR A 315 -2.83 -15.24 11.63
CA THR A 315 -3.90 -14.48 12.28
C THR A 315 -4.06 -13.07 11.72
N ALA A 316 -3.09 -12.57 10.97
CA ALA A 316 -2.95 -11.18 10.58
C ALA A 316 -2.88 -10.21 11.79
N ALA A 317 -2.57 -10.71 12.99
CA ALA A 317 -2.44 -9.91 14.19
C ALA A 317 -1.29 -8.90 14.03
N GLY A 318 -1.60 -7.62 14.25
CA GLY A 318 -0.69 -6.50 14.00
C GLY A 318 -0.87 -5.84 12.64
N SER A 319 -1.71 -6.39 11.76
CA SER A 319 -2.13 -5.73 10.52
C SER A 319 -3.50 -5.06 10.69
N GLY A 320 -3.86 -4.21 9.75
CA GLY A 320 -5.18 -3.62 9.64
C GLY A 320 -5.43 -3.06 8.24
N PHE A 321 -6.41 -2.16 8.14
CA PHE A 321 -6.81 -1.58 6.86
C PHE A 321 -6.82 -0.05 6.89
N ARG A 322 -6.41 0.58 5.78
CA ARG A 322 -6.56 2.01 5.51
C ARG A 322 -7.09 2.23 4.09
N GLY A 323 -7.48 3.46 3.77
CA GLY A 323 -7.86 3.90 2.42
C GLY A 323 -9.29 3.60 1.99
N GLY A 324 -10.00 2.67 2.64
CA GLY A 324 -11.36 2.30 2.24
C GLY A 324 -11.36 1.53 0.91
N SER A 325 -12.54 1.33 0.31
CA SER A 325 -12.64 0.56 -0.96
C SER A 325 -13.85 0.97 -1.78
N TRP A 326 -13.96 0.40 -2.98
CA TRP A 326 -15.09 0.54 -3.89
C TRP A 326 -16.44 0.10 -3.28
N SER A 327 -16.41 -0.80 -2.29
CA SER A 327 -17.60 -1.27 -1.59
C SER A 327 -17.89 -0.50 -0.30
N GLY A 328 -17.04 0.46 0.06
CA GLY A 328 -17.16 1.28 1.27
C GLY A 328 -17.86 2.60 1.00
N TYR A 329 -18.28 3.27 2.08
CA TYR A 329 -18.84 4.61 2.01
C TYR A 329 -17.74 5.66 1.80
N ALA A 330 -18.11 6.82 1.25
CA ALA A 330 -17.16 7.91 0.97
C ALA A 330 -16.35 8.32 2.22
N ASN A 331 -16.97 8.36 3.41
CA ASN A 331 -16.26 8.69 4.65
C ASN A 331 -15.13 7.69 5.00
N GLN A 332 -15.21 6.43 4.55
CA GLN A 332 -14.19 5.41 4.83
C GLN A 332 -12.92 5.60 3.98
N GLN A 333 -12.97 6.43 2.94
CA GLN A 333 -11.86 6.70 2.03
C GLN A 333 -11.07 7.97 2.40
N ARG A 334 -11.47 8.66 3.48
CA ARG A 334 -10.77 9.84 3.99
C ARG A 334 -9.43 9.44 4.59
N THR A 335 -8.45 10.34 4.49
CA THR A 335 -7.05 10.09 4.88
C THR A 335 -6.95 9.57 6.33
N SER A 336 -7.67 10.18 7.26
CA SER A 336 -7.57 9.86 8.69
C SER A 336 -8.58 8.81 9.17
N HIS A 337 -9.38 8.20 8.30
CA HIS A 337 -10.41 7.25 8.72
C HIS A 337 -9.87 5.86 9.08
N ARG A 338 -10.06 5.41 10.32
CA ARG A 338 -9.38 4.24 10.91
C ARG A 338 -10.29 3.16 11.48
N GLU A 339 -11.57 3.11 11.10
CA GLU A 339 -12.54 2.13 11.62
C GLU A 339 -12.06 0.67 11.60
N HIS A 340 -11.23 0.30 10.60
CA HIS A 340 -10.69 -1.06 10.44
C HIS A 340 -9.16 -1.13 10.61
N ALA A 341 -8.56 -0.11 11.23
CA ALA A 341 -7.11 -0.01 11.42
C ALA A 341 -6.52 -1.12 12.30
N THR A 342 -7.33 -1.77 13.13
CA THR A 342 -6.92 -2.89 14.00
C THR A 342 -7.59 -4.22 13.68
N THR A 343 -8.29 -4.30 12.54
CA THR A 343 -8.99 -5.53 12.14
C THR A 343 -8.00 -6.56 11.60
N ALA A 344 -7.62 -7.51 12.44
CA ALA A 344 -6.89 -8.70 12.03
C ALA A 344 -7.82 -9.67 11.28
N ASN A 345 -7.49 -9.97 10.03
CA ASN A 345 -8.31 -10.82 9.16
C ASN A 345 -7.43 -11.56 8.14
N ILE A 346 -7.56 -12.87 8.02
CA ILE A 346 -6.81 -13.71 7.06
C ILE A 346 -7.62 -14.14 5.83
N THR A 347 -8.89 -13.77 5.77
CA THR A 347 -9.79 -14.16 4.69
C THR A 347 -9.51 -13.33 3.44
N ARG A 348 -9.53 -13.97 2.28
CA ARG A 348 -9.54 -13.29 0.99
C ARG A 348 -10.89 -12.63 0.76
N HIS A 349 -10.89 -11.38 0.33
CA HIS A 349 -12.12 -10.64 0.10
C HIS A 349 -12.00 -9.81 -1.18
N LYS A 350 -13.14 -9.61 -1.85
CA LYS A 350 -13.27 -8.87 -3.10
C LYS A 350 -12.80 -7.41 -3.07
N ALA A 351 -12.62 -6.87 -1.88
CA ALA A 351 -12.23 -5.48 -1.64
C ALA A 351 -10.91 -5.36 -0.84
N TYR A 352 -10.12 -6.43 -0.71
CA TYR A 352 -8.84 -6.41 0.00
C TYR A 352 -7.66 -6.55 -0.97
N SER A 353 -6.65 -5.70 -0.75
CA SER A 353 -5.33 -5.79 -1.36
C SER A 353 -4.33 -5.00 -0.54
N GLY A 354 -3.30 -4.46 -1.19
CA GLY A 354 -2.46 -3.43 -0.62
C GLY A 354 -1.31 -3.07 -1.54
N ARG A 355 -0.36 -2.36 -0.96
CA ARG A 355 0.87 -1.98 -1.62
C ARG A 355 2.04 -2.07 -0.64
N GLY A 356 3.24 -2.13 -1.20
CA GLY A 356 4.48 -2.18 -0.46
C GLY A 356 5.18 -0.83 -0.38
N VAL A 357 6.08 -0.73 0.59
CA VAL A 357 7.08 0.32 0.66
C VAL A 357 8.48 -0.28 0.77
N ARG A 358 9.50 0.55 0.59
CA ARG A 358 10.90 0.21 0.81
C ARG A 358 11.55 1.33 1.59
N THR A 359 12.25 1.01 2.67
CA THR A 359 13.03 2.00 3.42
C THR A 359 14.06 2.61 2.48
N ALA A 360 14.16 3.93 2.43
CA ALA A 360 15.19 4.58 1.65
C ALA A 360 16.57 4.24 2.27
N PRO A 361 17.62 4.05 1.47
CA PRO A 361 18.97 4.01 2.01
C PRO A 361 19.22 5.29 2.83
N PRO A 362 20.03 5.22 3.92
CA PRO A 362 20.56 6.45 4.50
C PRO A 362 21.20 7.25 3.37
N ASP A 363 20.87 8.55 3.28
CA ASP A 363 21.29 9.42 2.17
C ASP A 363 22.79 9.24 1.87
N PHE A 364 23.13 9.17 0.57
CA PHE A 364 24.52 9.10 0.08
C PHE A 364 25.32 10.35 0.41
#